data_AF-A0A914CKB1-F1
#
_entry.id   AF-A0A914CKB1-F1
#
_cell.length_a   1.000
_cell.length_b   1.000
_cell.length_c   1.000
_cell.angle_alpha   90.00
_cell.angle_beta   90.00
_cell.angle_gamma   90.00
#
_symmetry.space_group_name_H-M   'P 1'
#
loop_
_entity.id
_entity.type
_entity.pdbx_description
1 polymer ?
#
loop_
_entity_poly.entity_id
_entity_poly.type
_entity_poly.pdbx_seq_one_letter_code
_entity_poly.pdbx_strand_id
1 'polypeptide(L)'
;MYNLSSRNTKWENWALDETFENIGLDGTQHKITFSLPNADTLTEKHIRMENPNDPGETYYYTVENDYLVLKMQNDTLTCRRFFKRLPDSEQQ
;
A
#
# COMPACT_ATOMS: atom_id res chain seq x y z
N MET A 1 4.94 -20.36 -8.06
CA MET A 1 4.18 -19.33 -7.32
C MET A 1 5.00 -18.04 -7.45
N TYR A 2 4.65 -17.18 -8.41
CA TYR A 2 5.45 -15.99 -8.70
C TYR A 2 5.05 -14.87 -7.73
N ASN A 3 6.03 -14.34 -7.00
CA ASN A 3 5.84 -13.14 -6.20
C ASN A 3 5.64 -11.97 -7.18
N LEU A 4 4.41 -11.45 -7.29
CA LEU A 4 4.08 -10.30 -8.15
C LEU A 4 4.62 -8.97 -7.60
N SER A 5 5.32 -8.97 -6.45
CA SER A 5 6.04 -7.79 -5.94
C SER A 5 7.36 -7.54 -6.67
N SER A 6 7.44 -7.77 -7.98
CA SER A 6 8.67 -7.58 -8.77
C SER A 6 8.93 -6.11 -9.14
N ARG A 7 7.96 -5.21 -8.92
CA ARG A 7 8.16 -3.77 -9.09
C ARG A 7 8.50 -3.12 -7.75
N ASN A 8 9.63 -2.44 -7.76
CA ASN A 8 10.02 -1.52 -6.69
C ASN A 8 9.43 -0.15 -7.03
N THR A 9 8.39 0.25 -6.31
CA THR A 9 7.69 1.50 -6.56
C THR A 9 8.05 2.51 -5.48
N LYS A 10 8.50 3.68 -5.91
CA LYS A 10 8.79 4.82 -5.03
C LYS A 10 7.86 5.97 -5.44
N TRP A 11 7.01 6.39 -4.52
CA TRP A 11 6.12 7.53 -4.72
C TRP A 11 6.86 8.83 -4.39
N GLU A 12 6.79 9.82 -5.27
CA GLU A 12 7.38 11.14 -5.08
C GLU A 12 6.28 12.21 -5.09
N ASN A 13 6.48 13.30 -4.33
CA ASN A 13 5.56 14.44 -4.25
C ASN A 13 4.12 14.09 -3.84
N TRP A 14 3.94 13.08 -2.99
CA TRP A 14 2.64 12.79 -2.37
C TRP A 14 2.54 13.45 -0.99
N ALA A 15 1.31 13.75 -0.58
CA ALA A 15 0.99 14.23 0.75
C ALA A 15 -0.18 13.41 1.33
N LEU A 16 -0.30 13.41 2.66
CA LEU A 16 -1.43 12.76 3.32
C LEU A 16 -2.74 13.42 2.88
N ASP A 17 -3.74 12.58 2.66
CA ASP A 17 -5.09 12.89 2.21
C ASP A 17 -5.18 13.55 0.81
N GLU A 18 -4.05 13.65 0.10
CA GLU A 18 -4.01 14.10 -1.28
C GLU A 18 -4.00 12.91 -2.25
N THR A 19 -4.80 13.01 -3.30
CA THR A 19 -4.87 11.99 -4.34
C THR A 19 -3.93 12.34 -5.48
N PHE A 20 -3.06 11.41 -5.87
CA PHE A 20 -2.16 11.56 -7.01
C PHE A 20 -2.34 10.39 -7.98
N GLU A 21 -1.89 10.58 -9.22
CA GLU A 21 -1.98 9.56 -10.26
C GLU A 21 -0.63 8.89 -10.50
N ASN A 22 -0.60 7.56 -10.51
CA ASN A 22 0.63 6.82 -10.81
C ASN A 22 0.32 5.39 -11.27
N ILE A 23 1.35 4.65 -11.66
CA ILE A 23 1.24 3.27 -12.12
C ILE A 23 1.17 2.33 -10.91
N GLY A 24 0.06 1.60 -10.79
CA GLY A 24 -0.15 0.59 -9.76
C GLY A 24 0.76 -0.64 -9.91
N LEU A 25 0.69 -1.54 -8.94
CA LEU A 25 1.46 -2.80 -8.97
C LEU A 25 1.05 -3.72 -10.14
N ASP A 26 -0.18 -3.60 -10.62
CA ASP A 26 -0.69 -4.33 -11.80
C ASP A 26 -0.26 -3.71 -13.13
N GLY A 27 0.43 -2.56 -13.11
CA GLY A 27 0.91 -1.87 -14.29
C GLY A 27 -0.09 -0.94 -14.95
N THR A 28 -1.29 -0.77 -14.38
CA THR A 28 -2.31 0.16 -14.88
C THR A 28 -2.26 1.50 -14.14
N GLN A 29 -2.91 2.53 -14.67
CA GLN A 29 -2.91 3.86 -14.05
C GLN A 29 -3.96 3.93 -12.94
N HIS A 30 -3.51 4.29 -11.74
CA HIS A 30 -4.29 4.34 -10.52
C HIS A 30 -4.33 5.78 -9.99
N LYS A 31 -5.46 6.14 -9.37
CA LYS A 31 -5.54 7.21 -8.37
C LYS A 31 -5.17 6.63 -7.02
N ILE A 32 -4.15 7.18 -6.38
CA ILE A 32 -3.57 6.69 -5.14
C ILE A 32 -3.75 7.77 -4.08
N THR A 33 -4.22 7.36 -2.90
CA THR A 33 -4.38 8.25 -1.76
C THR A 33 -3.79 7.58 -0.52
N PHE A 34 -2.89 8.28 0.17
CA PHE A 34 -2.43 7.89 1.49
C PHE A 34 -3.18 8.68 2.55
N SER A 35 -3.73 8.00 3.55
CA SER A 35 -4.47 8.66 4.63
C SER A 35 -4.06 8.09 5.98
N LEU A 36 -4.13 8.92 7.01
CA LEU A 36 -3.84 8.53 8.39
C LEU A 36 -5.12 8.65 9.23
N PRO A 37 -6.10 7.73 9.09
CA PRO A 37 -7.40 7.84 9.77
C PRO A 37 -7.31 7.85 11.29
N ASN A 38 -6.22 7.34 11.86
CA ASN A 38 -5.89 7.40 13.27
C ASN A 38 -4.37 7.35 13.45
N ALA A 39 -3.87 7.61 14.66
CA ALA A 39 -2.43 7.73 14.92
C ALA A 39 -1.60 6.49 14.54
N ASP A 40 -2.20 5.30 14.49
CA ASP A 40 -1.48 4.03 14.40
C ASP A 40 -1.71 3.27 13.08
N THR A 41 -2.58 3.78 12.20
CA THR A 41 -2.95 3.13 10.94
C THR A 41 -2.77 4.09 9.78
N LEU A 42 -1.86 3.74 8.86
CA LEU A 42 -1.76 4.37 7.54
C LEU A 42 -2.56 3.53 6.55
N THR A 43 -3.38 4.17 5.73
CA THR A 43 -4.12 3.52 4.64
C THR A 43 -3.60 4.01 3.30
N GLU A 44 -3.41 3.10 2.36
CA GLU A 44 -3.12 3.39 0.95
C GLU A 44 -4.28 2.86 0.11
N LYS A 45 -5.00 3.75 -0.55
CA LYS A 45 -6.13 3.39 -1.41
C LYS A 45 -5.76 3.56 -2.86
N HIS A 46 -6.05 2.54 -3.66
CA HIS A 46 -5.86 2.54 -5.11
C HIS A 46 -7.20 2.42 -5.83
N ILE A 47 -7.48 3.31 -6.77
CA ILE A 47 -8.64 3.24 -7.67
C ILE A 47 -8.14 3.22 -9.10
N ARG A 48 -8.46 2.17 -9.86
CA ARG A 48 -8.08 2.06 -11.28
C ARG A 48 -8.77 3.12 -12.11
N MET A 49 -8.02 3.89 -12.90
CA MET A 49 -8.61 4.94 -13.74
C MET A 49 -9.46 4.39 -14.89
N GLU A 50 -9.16 3.17 -15.36
CA GLU A 50 -9.95 2.50 -16.40
C GLU A 50 -11.36 2.09 -15.92
N ASN A 51 -11.55 1.95 -14.61
CA ASN A 51 -12.85 1.61 -14.02
C ASN A 51 -13.18 2.58 -12.88
N PRO A 52 -13.84 3.71 -13.18
CA PRO A 52 -14.22 4.71 -12.19
C PRO A 52 -15.16 4.19 -11.08
N ASN A 53 -15.84 3.05 -11.33
CA ASN A 53 -16.73 2.41 -10.37
C ASN A 53 -16.02 1.30 -9.57
N ASP A 54 -14.72 1.09 -9.76
CA ASP A 54 -13.93 0.21 -8.91
C ASP A 54 -13.99 0.74 -7.47
N PRO A 55 -14.50 -0.04 -6.49
CA PRO A 55 -14.49 0.38 -5.08
C PRO A 55 -13.07 0.71 -4.57
N GLY A 56 -12.07 0.21 -5.30
CA GLY A 56 -10.67 0.38 -5.04
C GLY A 56 -10.12 -0.71 -4.13
N GLU A 57 -8.81 -0.86 -4.14
CA GLU A 57 -8.09 -1.70 -3.21
C GLU A 57 -7.55 -0.83 -2.08
N THR A 58 -7.76 -1.25 -0.82
CA THR A 58 -7.23 -0.53 0.35
C THR A 58 -6.24 -1.40 1.10
N TYR A 59 -5.04 -0.87 1.27
CA TYR A 59 -3.96 -1.42 2.06
C TYR A 59 -3.90 -0.73 3.40
N TYR A 60 -3.74 -1.50 4.47
CA TYR A 60 -3.65 -0.99 5.84
C TYR A 60 -2.28 -1.33 6.40
N TYR A 61 -1.56 -0.31 6.84
CA TYR A 61 -0.25 -0.42 7.46
C TYR A 61 -0.38 -0.08 8.94
N THR A 62 0.00 -1.02 9.80
CA THR A 62 0.06 -0.86 11.25
C THR A 62 1.42 -1.31 11.78
N VAL A 63 1.86 -0.76 12.90
CA VAL A 63 3.02 -1.29 13.64
C VAL A 63 2.50 -2.17 14.77
N GLU A 64 2.80 -3.47 14.69
CA GLU A 64 2.41 -4.46 15.70
C GLU A 64 3.68 -5.06 16.32
N ASN A 65 3.97 -4.70 17.56
CA ASN A 65 5.24 -5.02 18.24
C ASN A 65 6.44 -4.45 17.45
N ASP A 66 7.29 -5.32 16.89
CA ASP A 66 8.49 -4.96 16.10
C ASP A 66 8.29 -5.14 14.59
N TYR A 67 7.05 -5.38 14.14
CA TYR A 67 6.73 -5.60 12.74
C TYR A 67 5.87 -4.47 12.17
N LEU A 68 6.21 -4.05 10.96
CA LEU A 68 5.26 -3.34 10.10
C LEU A 68 4.36 -4.42 9.46
N VAL A 69 3.06 -4.30 9.66
CA VAL A 69 2.05 -5.23 9.14
C VAL A 69 1.29 -4.54 8.02
N LEU A 70 1.37 -5.09 6.82
CA LEU A 70 0.48 -4.74 5.71
C LEU A 70 -0.68 -5.73 5.69
N LYS A 71 -1.90 -5.23 5.86
CA LYS A 71 -3.14 -5.96 5.69
C LYS A 71 -3.82 -5.53 4.39
N MET A 72 -4.16 -6.51 3.57
CA MET A 72 -4.98 -6.36 2.35
C MET A 72 -6.26 -7.16 2.56
N GLN A 73 -7.42 -6.55 2.34
CA GLN A 73 -8.70 -7.20 2.60
C GLN A 73 -9.69 -6.93 1.47
N ASN A 74 -10.41 -7.98 1.07
CA ASN A 74 -11.65 -7.89 0.32
C ASN A 74 -12.80 -8.53 1.13
N ASP A 75 -13.98 -8.69 0.53
CA ASP A 75 -15.19 -9.18 1.23
C ASP A 75 -15.04 -10.58 1.86
N THR A 76 -14.14 -11.41 1.33
CA THR A 76 -14.04 -12.83 1.73
C THR A 76 -12.65 -13.23 2.22
N LEU A 77 -11.61 -12.49 1.86
CA LEU A 77 -10.22 -12.84 2.10
C LEU A 77 -9.47 -11.69 2.76
N THR A 78 -8.61 -12.06 3.70
CA THR A 78 -7.62 -11.17 4.29
C THR A 78 -6.23 -11.76 4.06
N CYS A 79 -5.35 -10.98 3.45
CA CYS A 79 -3.94 -11.28 3.35
C CYS A 79 -3.16 -10.35 4.29
N ARG A 80 -2.14 -10.88 4.97
CA ARG A 80 -1.22 -10.10 5.81
C ARG A 80 0.21 -10.36 5.38
N ARG A 81 1.02 -9.30 5.33
CA ARG A 81 2.47 -9.36 5.19
C ARG A 81 3.11 -8.72 6.41
N PHE A 82 4.16 -9.33 6.93
CA PHE A 82 4.89 -8.88 8.09
C PHE A 82 6.30 -8.49 7.65
N PHE A 83 6.68 -7.25 7.90
CA PHE A 83 7.99 -6.71 7.56
C PHE A 83 8.74 -6.42 8.85
N LYS A 84 9.98 -6.92 8.94
CA LYS A 84 10.87 -6.62 10.06
C LYS A 84 11.82 -5.52 9.62
N ARG A 85 11.96 -4.48 10.44
CA ARG A 85 12.96 -3.45 10.21
C ARG A 85 14.35 -4.08 10.36
N LEU A 86 15.16 -3.98 9.30
CA LEU A 86 16.57 -4.35 9.37
C LEU A 86 17.36 -3.23 10.06
N PRO A 87 18.38 -3.56 10.87
CA PRO A 87 19.27 -2.56 11.45
C PRO A 87 20.00 -1.81 10.34
N ASP A 88 20.33 -0.54 10.60
CA ASP A 88 20.91 0.36 9.59
C ASP A 88 22.27 -0.15 9.05
N SER A 89 22.95 -1.05 9.76
CA SER A 89 24.20 -1.70 9.35
C SER A 89 24.07 -2.70 8.19
N GLU A 90 22.85 -3.14 7.85
CA GLU A 90 22.60 -4.21 6.87
C GLU A 90 21.90 -3.71 5.59
N GLN A 91 21.72 -2.39 5.40
CA GLN A 91 21.03 -1.81 4.24
C GLN A 91 21.95 -1.57 3.03
N GLN A 92 22.98 -2.40 2.81
CA GLN A 92 23.92 -2.28 1.68
C GLN A 92 23.32 -2.71 0.34
#